data_AF-A0A832WF64-F1
#
_entry.id   AF-A0A832WF64-F1
#
_cell.length_a   1.000
_cell.length_b   1.000
_cell.length_c   1.000
_cell.angle_alpha   90.00
_cell.angle_beta   90.00
_cell.angle_gamma   90.00
#
_symmetry.space_group_name_H-M   'P 1'
#
loop_
_entity.id
_entity.type
_entity.pdbx_description
1 polymer ?
#
loop_
_entity_poly.entity_id
_entity_poly.type
_entity_poly.pdbx_seq_one_letter_code
_entity_poly.pdbx_strand_id
1 'polypeptide(L)'
;MSNAKYLIDTNIFVRFQSGQQYDQSCFPVQFNNFLKLLEDGCAISIDKVKDELNDDFFCKEYKDIFKDSITGDISETYNILKSKQPEYFNTYALEKPDDADPYLIIYAYHNDLCIVTQDEFLSTNLSIKKFNLPTICEALGGIIVDNKDKKDNINQYDRGFGCICLTELIRKEKLMK
;
A
#
# COMPACT_ATOMS: atom_id res chain seq x y z
N MET A 1 -7.83 -19.25 -1.86
CA MET A 1 -6.59 -18.46 -1.99
C MET A 1 -6.97 -17.14 -2.60
N SER A 2 -6.57 -16.03 -1.97
CA SER A 2 -6.85 -14.68 -2.49
C SER A 2 -6.14 -14.50 -3.84
N ASN A 3 -6.84 -13.96 -4.85
CA ASN A 3 -6.23 -13.53 -6.12
C ASN A 3 -5.59 -12.14 -6.01
N ALA A 4 -5.55 -11.56 -4.81
CA ALA A 4 -5.02 -10.24 -4.59
C ALA A 4 -3.55 -10.16 -4.99
N LYS A 5 -3.22 -9.05 -5.67
CA LYS A 5 -1.85 -8.65 -6.01
C LYS A 5 -1.49 -7.33 -5.32
N TYR A 6 -2.50 -6.53 -4.99
CA TYR A 6 -2.34 -5.17 -4.50
C TYR A 6 -2.97 -4.98 -3.14
N LEU A 7 -2.25 -4.27 -2.28
CA LEU A 7 -2.68 -3.81 -0.96
C LEU A 7 -2.76 -2.30 -1.00
N ILE A 8 -3.97 -1.75 -0.86
CA ILE A 8 -4.25 -0.34 -1.07
C ILE A 8 -4.14 0.43 0.25
N ASP A 9 -3.34 1.48 0.23
CA ASP A 9 -3.15 2.45 1.32
C ASP A 9 -4.28 3.51 1.36
N THR A 10 -4.50 4.11 2.53
CA THR A 10 -5.50 5.17 2.82
C THR A 10 -5.40 6.31 1.80
N ASN A 11 -4.19 6.75 1.47
CA ASN A 11 -3.98 7.91 0.59
C ASN A 11 -4.47 7.69 -0.85
N ILE A 12 -4.62 6.44 -1.30
CA ILE A 12 -5.14 6.12 -2.64
C ILE A 12 -6.66 6.32 -2.68
N PHE A 13 -7.37 5.85 -1.67
CA PHE A 13 -8.82 6.03 -1.55
C PHE A 13 -9.18 7.52 -1.50
N VAL A 14 -8.48 8.29 -0.65
CA VAL A 14 -8.69 9.73 -0.51
C VAL A 14 -8.50 10.46 -1.84
N ARG A 15 -7.51 10.08 -2.66
CA ARG A 15 -7.23 10.74 -3.94
C ARG A 15 -8.35 10.63 -4.96
N PHE A 16 -9.01 9.48 -4.99
CA PHE A 16 -10.16 9.27 -5.87
C PHE A 16 -11.40 10.08 -5.48
N GLN A 17 -11.49 10.53 -4.22
CA GLN A 17 -12.69 11.16 -3.64
C GLN A 17 -12.57 12.66 -3.35
N SER A 18 -11.36 13.20 -3.25
CA SER A 18 -11.13 14.54 -2.67
C SER A 18 -10.72 15.62 -3.67
N GLY A 19 -11.07 15.50 -4.96
CA GLY A 19 -10.71 16.49 -5.97
C GLY A 19 -9.21 16.53 -6.27
N GLN A 20 -8.47 15.49 -5.89
CA GLN A 20 -7.02 15.38 -6.10
C GLN A 20 -6.69 14.77 -7.48
N GLN A 21 -5.40 14.50 -7.72
CA GLN A 21 -4.99 13.75 -8.90
C GLN A 21 -5.73 12.41 -8.96
N TYR A 22 -6.34 12.13 -10.12
CA TYR A 22 -7.21 10.98 -10.38
C TYR A 22 -8.60 11.03 -9.73
N ASP A 23 -9.08 12.21 -9.29
CA ASP A 23 -10.45 12.38 -8.83
C ASP A 23 -11.49 11.82 -9.83
N GLN A 24 -12.52 11.16 -9.29
CA GLN A 24 -13.57 10.51 -10.08
C GLN A 24 -14.23 11.44 -11.10
N SER A 25 -14.43 12.73 -10.80
CA SER A 25 -15.10 13.67 -11.71
C SER A 25 -14.27 13.97 -12.96
N CYS A 26 -12.93 13.93 -12.82
CA CYS A 26 -11.98 14.19 -13.90
C CYS A 26 -11.53 12.90 -14.60
N PHE A 27 -11.46 11.78 -13.88
CA PHE A 27 -10.92 10.51 -14.34
C PHE A 27 -11.87 9.32 -14.08
N PRO A 28 -13.12 9.38 -14.60
CA PRO A 28 -14.15 8.38 -14.27
C PRO A 28 -13.80 6.99 -14.79
N VAL A 29 -13.08 6.88 -15.91
CA VAL A 29 -12.65 5.59 -16.48
C VAL A 29 -11.67 4.90 -15.54
N GLN A 30 -10.66 5.63 -15.07
CA GLN A 30 -9.64 5.12 -14.15
C GLN A 30 -10.27 4.73 -12.81
N PHE A 31 -11.17 5.56 -12.29
CA PHE A 31 -11.90 5.27 -11.06
C PHE A 31 -12.74 4.00 -11.20
N ASN A 32 -13.58 3.90 -12.23
CA ASN A 32 -14.43 2.71 -12.44
C ASN A 32 -13.61 1.44 -12.65
N ASN A 33 -12.47 1.51 -13.34
CA ASN A 33 -11.60 0.37 -13.51
C ASN A 33 -10.84 0.01 -12.22
N PHE A 34 -10.51 0.99 -11.38
CA PHE A 34 -10.00 0.75 -10.03
C PHE A 34 -11.03 0.03 -9.17
N LEU A 35 -12.30 0.45 -9.20
CA LEU A 35 -13.38 -0.25 -8.50
C LEU A 35 -13.51 -1.72 -8.94
N LYS A 36 -13.41 -2.01 -10.25
CA LYS A 36 -13.39 -3.40 -10.73
C LYS A 36 -12.24 -4.21 -10.13
N LEU A 37 -11.05 -3.63 -9.95
CA LEU A 37 -9.94 -4.34 -9.28
C LEU A 37 -10.30 -4.74 -7.84
N LEU A 38 -11.08 -3.91 -7.14
CA LEU A 38 -11.59 -4.19 -5.81
C LEU A 38 -12.66 -5.30 -5.84
N GLU A 39 -13.63 -5.20 -6.77
CA GLU A 39 -14.70 -6.18 -6.96
C GLU A 39 -14.16 -7.57 -7.33
N ASP A 40 -13.17 -7.62 -8.21
CA ASP A 40 -12.51 -8.86 -8.66
C ASP A 40 -11.56 -9.45 -7.59
N GLY A 41 -11.34 -8.73 -6.49
CA GLY A 41 -10.40 -9.11 -5.42
C GLY A 41 -8.93 -9.08 -5.85
N CYS A 42 -8.60 -8.40 -6.95
CA CYS A 42 -7.22 -8.16 -7.40
C CYS A 42 -6.51 -7.14 -6.49
N ALA A 43 -7.27 -6.18 -5.97
CA ALA A 43 -6.84 -5.21 -4.98
C ALA A 43 -7.67 -5.34 -3.71
N ILE A 44 -7.00 -5.32 -2.56
CA ILE A 44 -7.61 -5.39 -1.23
C ILE A 44 -6.99 -4.33 -0.32
N SER A 45 -7.54 -4.15 0.88
CA SER A 45 -6.93 -3.34 1.93
C SER A 45 -7.07 -4.03 3.28
N ILE A 46 -6.71 -3.37 4.37
CA ILE A 46 -6.79 -3.92 5.73
C ILE A 46 -7.66 -3.07 6.66
N ASP A 47 -8.14 -3.69 7.72
CA ASP A 47 -8.89 -3.03 8.80
C ASP A 47 -8.23 -1.74 9.30
N LYS A 48 -6.90 -1.68 9.44
CA LYS A 48 -6.19 -0.48 9.86
C LYS A 48 -6.33 0.70 8.88
N VAL A 49 -6.32 0.42 7.58
CA VAL A 49 -6.62 1.45 6.58
C VAL A 49 -8.08 1.87 6.66
N LYS A 50 -8.99 0.94 6.92
CA LYS A 50 -10.41 1.26 7.14
C LYS A 50 -10.62 2.19 8.34
N ASP A 51 -9.89 1.98 9.42
CA ASP A 51 -9.96 2.80 10.63
C ASP A 51 -9.45 4.24 10.39
N GLU A 52 -8.40 4.39 9.58
CA GLU A 52 -7.90 5.70 9.14
C GLU A 52 -8.82 6.37 8.10
N LEU A 53 -9.50 5.55 7.30
CA LEU A 53 -10.37 6.03 6.24
C LEU A 53 -11.68 6.54 6.81
N ASN A 54 -11.76 7.86 7.00
CA ASN A 54 -13.00 8.56 7.34
C ASN A 54 -13.90 8.76 6.11
N ASP A 55 -14.20 7.67 5.40
CA ASP A 55 -15.07 7.65 4.21
C ASP A 55 -16.22 6.66 4.38
N ASP A 56 -17.42 7.11 4.00
CA ASP A 56 -18.63 6.31 4.08
C ASP A 56 -18.79 5.38 2.87
N PHE A 57 -18.24 5.72 1.71
CA PHE A 57 -18.44 4.97 0.48
C PHE A 57 -17.67 3.63 0.49
N PHE A 58 -16.34 3.66 0.59
CA PHE A 58 -15.53 2.45 0.58
C PHE A 58 -15.79 1.57 1.81
N CYS A 59 -15.93 2.18 2.99
CA CYS A 59 -16.17 1.44 4.23
C CYS A 59 -17.51 0.70 4.28
N LYS A 60 -18.51 1.13 3.49
CA LYS A 60 -19.84 0.48 3.41
C LYS A 60 -19.99 -0.38 2.16
N GLU A 61 -19.77 0.19 0.98
CA GLU A 61 -20.01 -0.47 -0.31
C GLU A 61 -18.95 -1.53 -0.61
N TYR A 62 -17.69 -1.30 -0.18
CA TYR A 62 -16.55 -2.19 -0.41
C TYR A 62 -16.04 -2.82 0.88
N LYS A 63 -16.90 -2.99 1.89
CA LYS A 63 -16.49 -3.48 3.23
C LYS A 63 -15.66 -4.78 3.20
N ASP A 64 -15.92 -5.65 2.21
CA ASP A 64 -15.30 -6.97 2.12
C ASP A 64 -13.86 -6.93 1.59
N ILE A 65 -13.38 -5.78 1.08
CA ILE A 65 -11.99 -5.62 0.65
C ILE A 65 -11.03 -5.50 1.85
N PHE A 66 -11.53 -5.05 3.00
CA PHE A 66 -10.73 -4.81 4.20
C PHE A 66 -10.56 -6.12 4.96
N LYS A 67 -9.32 -6.62 4.99
CA LYS A 67 -8.96 -7.86 5.67
C LYS A 67 -8.41 -7.58 7.06
N ASP A 68 -8.57 -8.53 7.98
CA ASP A 68 -7.99 -8.42 9.31
C ASP A 68 -6.45 -8.35 9.21
N SER A 69 -5.85 -7.27 9.69
CA SER A 69 -4.39 -7.06 9.60
C SER A 69 -3.59 -7.93 10.57
N ILE A 70 -4.24 -8.44 11.61
CA ILE A 70 -3.64 -9.29 12.63
C ILE A 70 -4.33 -10.64 12.61
N THR A 71 -3.63 -11.64 12.07
CA THR A 71 -4.01 -13.05 12.15
C THR A 71 -2.96 -13.82 12.95
N GLY A 72 -3.29 -15.03 13.43
CA GLY A 72 -2.35 -15.85 14.21
C GLY A 72 -1.00 -16.09 13.50
N ASP A 73 -1.02 -16.19 12.16
CA ASP A 73 0.15 -16.51 11.32
C ASP A 73 1.06 -15.30 11.07
N ILE A 74 0.56 -14.08 11.29
CA ILE A 74 1.31 -12.83 11.05
C ILE A 74 2.41 -12.60 12.10
N SER A 75 2.32 -13.26 13.26
CA SER A 75 3.28 -13.11 14.37
C SER A 75 4.72 -13.55 13.99
N GLU A 76 4.86 -14.60 13.18
CA GLU A 76 6.18 -15.04 12.70
C GLU A 76 6.77 -14.02 11.72
N THR A 77 5.94 -13.49 10.82
CA THR A 77 6.34 -12.46 9.87
C THR A 77 6.83 -11.20 10.58
N TYR A 78 6.12 -10.77 11.63
CA TYR A 78 6.56 -9.64 12.45
C TYR A 78 7.95 -9.87 13.04
N ASN A 79 8.24 -11.06 13.57
CA ASN A 79 9.57 -11.38 14.12
C ASN A 79 10.67 -11.36 13.05
N ILE A 80 10.39 -11.88 11.85
CA ILE A 80 11.30 -11.81 10.70
C ILE A 80 11.59 -10.35 10.35
N LEU A 81 10.55 -9.55 10.18
CA LEU A 81 10.67 -8.14 9.80
C LEU A 81 11.39 -7.32 10.88
N LYS A 82 11.08 -7.57 12.15
CA LYS A 82 11.77 -6.99 13.30
C LYS A 82 13.26 -7.34 13.34
N SER A 83 13.66 -8.53 12.89
CA SER A 83 15.09 -8.88 12.78
C SER A 83 15.80 -8.13 11.65
N LYS A 84 15.10 -7.82 10.55
CA LYS A 84 15.64 -7.10 9.39
C LYS A 84 15.71 -5.60 9.59
N GLN A 85 14.70 -5.00 10.21
CA GLN A 85 14.56 -3.56 10.43
C GLN A 85 14.19 -3.29 11.90
N PRO A 86 15.10 -3.59 12.85
CA PRO A 86 14.80 -3.52 14.28
C PRO A 86 14.47 -2.11 14.75
N GLU A 87 15.05 -1.09 14.14
CA GLU A 87 14.73 0.30 14.47
C GLU A 87 13.27 0.61 14.16
N TYR A 88 12.79 0.34 12.94
CA TYR A 88 11.41 0.59 12.57
C TYR A 88 10.40 -0.18 13.43
N PHE A 89 10.61 -1.49 13.62
CA PHE A 89 9.64 -2.34 14.30
C PHE A 89 9.72 -2.32 15.84
N ASN A 90 10.83 -1.87 16.44
CA ASN A 90 10.95 -1.74 17.91
C ASN A 90 10.79 -0.32 18.43
N THR A 91 10.82 0.71 17.58
CA THR A 91 10.56 2.09 18.02
C THR A 91 9.33 2.63 17.32
N TYR A 92 9.43 2.93 16.02
CA TYR A 92 8.38 3.63 15.26
C TYR A 92 7.02 2.92 15.33
N ALA A 93 6.98 1.62 15.00
CA ALA A 93 5.75 0.85 14.98
C ALA A 93 5.10 0.69 16.38
N LEU A 94 5.90 0.72 17.45
CA LEU A 94 5.40 0.64 18.82
C LEU A 94 4.94 2.00 19.36
N GLU A 95 5.58 3.09 18.92
CA GLU A 95 5.20 4.46 19.28
C GLU A 95 3.92 4.92 18.58
N LYS A 96 3.57 4.30 17.44
CA LYS A 96 2.37 4.61 16.64
C LYS A 96 1.55 3.34 16.34
N PRO A 97 0.89 2.75 17.35
CA PRO A 97 0.13 1.51 17.17
C PRO A 97 -1.12 1.65 16.28
N ASP A 98 -1.57 2.89 16.06
CA ASP A 98 -2.73 3.23 15.24
C ASP A 98 -2.37 3.54 13.78
N ASP A 99 -1.08 3.67 13.45
CA ASP A 99 -0.61 3.92 12.08
C ASP A 99 -0.80 2.64 11.24
N ALA A 100 -1.41 2.75 10.06
CA ALA A 100 -1.63 1.60 9.18
C ALA A 100 -0.33 1.07 8.55
N ASP A 101 0.70 1.90 8.42
CA ASP A 101 1.94 1.58 7.71
C ASP A 101 2.62 0.28 8.17
N PRO A 102 2.91 0.06 9.48
CA PRO A 102 3.52 -1.18 9.94
C PRO A 102 2.69 -2.41 9.57
N TYR A 103 1.36 -2.31 9.66
CA TYR A 103 0.46 -3.42 9.36
C TYR A 103 0.38 -3.69 7.86
N LEU A 104 0.37 -2.66 7.02
CA LEU A 104 0.47 -2.78 5.57
C LEU A 104 1.74 -3.52 5.17
N ILE A 105 2.89 -3.14 5.74
CA ILE A 105 4.19 -3.78 5.46
C ILE A 105 4.17 -5.25 5.86
N ILE A 106 3.72 -5.55 7.08
CA ILE A 106 3.68 -6.92 7.59
C ILE A 106 2.75 -7.79 6.74
N TYR A 107 1.54 -7.29 6.46
CA TYR A 107 0.53 -8.03 5.70
C TYR A 107 0.99 -8.26 4.26
N ALA A 108 1.54 -7.24 3.60
CA ALA A 108 2.05 -7.35 2.23
C ALA A 108 3.23 -8.32 2.14
N TYR A 109 4.14 -8.28 3.11
CA TYR A 109 5.29 -9.19 3.13
C TYR A 109 4.86 -10.64 3.37
N HIS A 110 3.91 -10.87 4.29
CA HIS A 110 3.40 -12.21 4.58
C HIS A 110 2.69 -12.84 3.36
N ASN A 111 1.90 -12.04 2.65
CA ASN A 111 1.03 -12.51 1.57
C ASN A 111 1.63 -12.30 0.17
N ASP A 112 2.88 -11.86 0.07
CA ASP A 112 3.57 -11.56 -1.21
C ASP A 112 2.78 -10.58 -2.10
N LEU A 113 2.33 -9.45 -1.51
CA LEU A 113 1.53 -8.42 -2.19
C LEU A 113 2.32 -7.12 -2.42
N CYS A 114 1.94 -6.37 -3.44
CA CYS A 114 2.42 -5.00 -3.65
C CYS A 114 1.59 -4.01 -2.86
N ILE A 115 2.23 -3.13 -2.10
CA ILE A 115 1.53 -1.97 -1.56
C ILE A 115 1.36 -0.92 -2.67
N VAL A 116 0.20 -0.31 -2.74
CA VAL A 116 -0.08 0.85 -3.60
C VAL A 116 -0.30 2.05 -2.70
N THR A 117 0.59 3.02 -2.79
CA THR A 117 0.60 4.25 -1.99
C THR A 117 1.02 5.43 -2.85
N GLN A 118 0.74 6.65 -2.42
CA GLN A 118 1.28 7.86 -3.03
C GLN A 118 2.34 8.55 -2.18
N ASP A 119 2.86 7.86 -1.16
CA ASP A 119 4.00 8.30 -0.39
C ASP A 119 5.26 8.39 -1.25
N GLU A 120 6.10 9.38 -0.98
CA GLU A 120 7.37 9.56 -1.67
C GLU A 120 8.47 8.70 -1.02
N PHE A 121 9.31 8.08 -1.85
CA PHE A 121 10.55 7.50 -1.36
C PHE A 121 11.40 8.59 -0.75
N LEU A 122 11.87 8.37 0.47
CA LEU A 122 12.87 9.25 1.08
C LEU A 122 14.23 8.64 0.81
N SER A 123 14.98 9.27 -0.09
CA SER A 123 16.41 8.98 -0.20
C SER A 123 17.03 9.18 1.17
N THR A 124 17.69 8.14 1.66
CA THR A 124 18.22 8.05 3.03
C THR A 124 19.29 9.12 3.24
N ASN A 125 18.89 10.36 3.53
CA ASN A 125 19.72 11.29 4.26
C ASN A 125 19.77 10.77 5.70
N LEU A 126 20.87 10.11 6.02
CA LEU A 126 21.18 9.38 7.27
C LEU A 126 20.94 10.18 8.58
N SER A 127 20.66 11.48 8.49
CA SER A 127 20.46 12.36 9.64
C SER A 127 19.01 12.46 10.14
N ILE A 128 18.02 12.03 9.36
CA ILE A 128 16.60 12.08 9.77
C ILE A 128 16.02 10.67 9.68
N LYS A 129 15.73 10.06 10.83
CA LYS A 129 15.02 8.78 10.96
C LYS A 129 13.56 8.94 10.57
N LYS A 130 13.31 9.19 9.28
CA LYS A 130 11.97 9.24 8.71
C LYS A 130 11.80 8.04 7.80
N PHE A 131 10.87 7.18 8.18
CA PHE A 131 10.58 5.95 7.48
C PHE A 131 9.24 6.14 6.78
N ASN A 132 9.28 6.47 5.49
CA ASN A 132 8.09 6.37 4.64
C ASN A 132 7.94 4.94 4.14
N LEU A 133 6.72 4.56 3.81
CA LEU A 133 6.38 3.20 3.40
C LEU A 133 7.24 2.68 2.22
N PRO A 134 7.50 3.44 1.13
CA PRO A 134 8.39 2.99 0.06
C PRO A 134 9.84 2.75 0.54
N THR A 135 10.36 3.57 1.45
CA THR A 135 11.73 3.45 1.97
C THR A 135 11.91 2.16 2.77
N ILE A 136 10.95 1.82 3.63
CA ILE A 136 10.99 0.56 4.38
C ILE A 136 10.81 -0.65 3.47
N CYS A 137 9.90 -0.57 2.50
CA CYS A 137 9.70 -1.66 1.54
C CYS A 137 10.98 -1.96 0.75
N GLU A 138 11.74 -0.94 0.32
CA GLU A 138 13.06 -1.15 -0.31
C GLU A 138 14.05 -1.81 0.64
N ALA A 139 14.14 -1.31 1.87
CA ALA A 139 15.06 -1.82 2.88
C ALA A 139 14.76 -3.28 3.30
N LEU A 140 13.56 -3.77 3.00
CA LEU A 140 13.13 -5.15 3.18
C LEU A 140 13.30 -6.03 1.93
N GLY A 141 13.75 -5.46 0.82
CA GLY A 141 14.02 -6.14 -0.45
C GLY A 141 12.89 -6.07 -1.47
N GLY A 142 11.88 -5.22 -1.26
CA GLY A 142 10.79 -5.00 -2.21
C GLY A 142 11.22 -4.10 -3.38
N ILE A 143 10.59 -4.30 -4.54
CA ILE A 143 10.76 -3.42 -5.70
C ILE A 143 9.92 -2.16 -5.49
N ILE A 144 10.55 -0.99 -5.62
CA ILE A 144 9.88 0.30 -5.43
C ILE A 144 9.71 1.02 -6.76
N VAL A 145 8.50 1.49 -7.05
CA VAL A 145 8.24 2.40 -8.17
C VAL A 145 7.49 3.61 -7.65
N ASP A 146 8.11 4.78 -7.65
CA ASP A 146 7.46 6.02 -7.25
C ASP A 146 7.49 7.07 -8.39
N ASN A 147 6.79 8.18 -8.16
CA ASN A 147 6.70 9.28 -9.11
C ASN A 147 7.86 10.28 -9.01
N LYS A 148 8.96 9.96 -8.31
CA LYS A 148 10.04 10.91 -8.06
C LYS A 148 11.42 10.28 -8.14
N ASP A 149 11.84 9.56 -7.11
CA ASP A 149 13.22 9.08 -6.93
C ASP A 149 13.46 7.67 -7.49
N LYS A 150 12.39 6.91 -7.76
CA LYS A 150 12.42 5.51 -8.23
C LYS A 150 11.69 5.32 -9.56
N LYS A 151 11.62 6.37 -10.39
CA LYS A 151 11.05 6.32 -11.75
C LYS A 151 11.77 5.35 -12.67
N ASP A 152 13.07 5.12 -12.46
CA ASP A 152 13.85 4.19 -13.29
C ASP A 152 13.38 2.74 -13.12
N ASN A 153 12.63 2.45 -12.04
CA ASN A 153 12.04 1.15 -11.77
C ASN A 153 10.68 0.94 -12.45
N ILE A 154 10.19 1.90 -13.24
CA ILE A 154 9.00 1.74 -14.08
C ILE A 154 9.15 0.48 -14.95
N ASN A 155 8.14 -0.41 -14.94
CA ASN A 155 8.12 -1.76 -15.54
C ASN A 155 8.94 -2.84 -14.82
N GLN A 156 9.69 -2.52 -13.77
CA GLN A 156 10.51 -3.52 -13.09
C GLN A 156 9.72 -4.33 -12.07
N TYR A 157 8.67 -3.74 -11.47
CA TYR A 157 7.74 -4.52 -10.66
C TYR A 157 7.02 -5.53 -11.55
N ASP A 158 6.85 -6.77 -11.12
CA ASP A 158 6.05 -7.79 -11.83
C ASP A 158 4.97 -8.37 -10.90
N ARG A 159 5.42 -8.95 -9.78
CA ARG A 159 4.62 -9.57 -8.73
C ARG A 159 5.38 -9.58 -7.40
N GLY A 160 4.66 -9.87 -6.33
CA GLY A 160 5.23 -10.11 -5.02
C GLY A 160 5.34 -8.85 -4.16
N PHE A 161 6.08 -8.97 -3.05
CA PHE A 161 6.34 -7.87 -2.12
C PHE A 161 7.04 -6.68 -2.79
N GLY A 162 6.42 -5.51 -2.69
CA GLY A 162 6.92 -4.27 -3.28
C GLY A 162 6.04 -3.09 -2.92
N CYS A 163 6.38 -1.92 -3.46
CA CYS A 163 5.58 -0.71 -3.29
C CYS A 163 5.57 0.11 -4.58
N ILE A 164 4.38 0.41 -5.10
CA ILE A 164 4.20 1.18 -6.34
C ILE A 164 3.28 2.38 -6.15
N CYS A 165 3.48 3.42 -6.95
CA CYS A 165 2.58 4.55 -7.02
C CYS A 165 1.28 4.24 -7.79
N LEU A 166 0.25 5.07 -7.61
CA LEU A 166 -1.03 4.94 -8.33
C LEU A 166 -0.84 5.00 -9.85
N THR A 167 0.08 5.83 -10.34
CA THR A 167 0.39 5.94 -11.76
C THR A 167 0.90 4.61 -12.34
N GLU A 168 1.71 3.88 -11.59
CA GLU A 168 2.22 2.58 -12.01
C GLU A 168 1.12 1.51 -11.99
N LEU A 169 0.23 1.53 -10.98
CA LEU A 169 -0.95 0.67 -10.95
C LEU A 169 -1.83 0.89 -12.20
N ILE A 170 -2.16 2.14 -12.50
CA ILE A 170 -2.97 2.53 -13.68
C ILE A 170 -2.35 1.98 -14.97
N ARG A 171 -1.02 2.02 -15.07
CA ARG A 171 -0.28 1.57 -16.24
C ARG A 171 -0.28 0.04 -16.36
N LYS A 172 0.00 -0.67 -15.27
CA LYS A 172 0.07 -2.14 -15.23
C LYS A 172 -1.27 -2.79 -15.50
N GLU A 173 -2.31 -2.33 -14.83
CA GLU A 173 -3.66 -2.86 -14.96
C GLU A 173 -4.45 -2.19 -16.11
N LYS A 174 -3.80 -1.31 -16.88
CA LYS A 174 -4.35 -0.63 -18.07
C LYS A 174 -5.68 0.07 -17.77
N LEU A 175 -5.78 0.73 -16.61
CA LEU A 175 -7.01 1.36 -16.11
C LEU A 175 -7.49 2.55 -16.96
N MET A 176 -6.73 2.95 -17.98
CA MET A 176 -7.11 3.98 -18.95
C MET A 176 -8.02 3.48 -20.09
N LYS A 177 -8.25 2.15 -20.19
CA LYS A 177 -8.99 1.53 -21.29
C LYS A 177 -10.40 1.11 -20.92
#